data_AF-A0A357F3K3-F1
#
_entry.id   AF-A0A357F3K3-F1
#
_cell.length_a   1.000
_cell.length_b   1.000
_cell.length_c   1.000
_cell.angle_alpha   90.00
_cell.angle_beta   90.00
_cell.angle_gamma   90.00
#
_symmetry.space_group_name_H-M   'P 1'
#
loop_
_entity.id
_entity.type
_entity.pdbx_description
1 polymer ?
#
loop_
_entity_poly.entity_id
_entity_poly.type
_entity_poly.pdbx_seq_one_letter_code
_entity_poly.pdbx_strand_id
1 'polypeptide(L)'
;ITFAGAHRLIDAGISGRDNLPRADKSAVTGICLTALIRALLFLAAFGVISMGFSIDDANPPASVFQNAAGNVGYRIFGIVMWSAAITS
;
A
#
# COMPACT_ATOMS: atom_id res chain seq x y z
N ILE A 1 -2.84 6.94 9.53
CA ILE A 1 -1.49 6.33 9.66
C ILE A 1 -0.81 6.78 10.96
N THR A 2 -0.72 8.09 11.23
CA THR A 2 -0.01 8.64 12.41
C THR A 2 -0.72 8.41 13.76
N PHE A 3 -2.05 8.59 13.83
CA PHE A 3 -2.76 8.52 15.13
C PHE A 3 -2.97 7.08 15.64
N ALA A 4 -3.33 6.14 14.76
CA ALA A 4 -3.54 4.73 15.14
C ALA A 4 -2.24 3.98 15.48
N GLY A 5 -1.11 4.35 14.87
CA GLY A 5 0.19 3.73 15.16
C GLY A 5 0.73 4.09 16.55
N ALA A 6 0.56 5.36 16.97
CA ALA A 6 1.00 5.83 18.28
C ALA A 6 0.27 5.10 19.42
N HIS A 7 -1.04 4.89 19.30
CA HIS A 7 -1.82 4.17 20.30
C HIS A 7 -1.35 2.72 20.46
N ARG A 8 -1.12 1.99 19.34
CA ARG A 8 -0.61 0.60 19.39
C ARG A 8 0.79 0.50 20.01
N LEU A 9 1.64 1.51 19.84
CA LEU A 9 2.95 1.56 20.49
C LEU A 9 2.81 1.76 22.00
N ILE A 10 1.91 2.63 22.43
CA ILE A 10 1.60 2.85 23.85
C ILE A 10 1.00 1.59 24.48
N ASP A 11 0.05 0.93 23.81
CA ASP A 11 -0.56 -0.34 24.24
C ASP A 11 0.49 -1.47 24.34
N ALA A 12 1.51 -1.44 23.49
CA ALA A 12 2.63 -2.37 23.52
C ALA A 12 3.69 -2.04 24.60
N GLY A 13 3.43 -1.06 25.47
CA GLY A 13 4.36 -0.62 26.52
C GLY A 13 5.55 0.19 26.00
N ILE A 14 5.55 0.58 24.72
CA ILE A 14 6.60 1.41 24.11
C ILE A 14 6.21 2.87 24.33
N SER A 15 6.56 3.38 25.51
CA SER A 15 6.29 4.76 25.92
C SER A 15 7.52 5.41 26.57
N GLY A 16 7.51 6.74 26.72
CA GLY A 16 8.65 7.49 27.30
C GLY A 16 9.68 7.97 26.26
N ARG A 17 10.52 8.94 26.68
CA ARG A 17 11.48 9.63 25.79
C ARG A 17 12.56 8.70 25.23
N ASP A 18 12.94 7.67 25.99
CA ASP A 18 13.99 6.72 25.56
C ASP A 18 13.56 5.87 24.35
N ASN A 19 12.24 5.73 24.14
CA ASN A 19 11.67 4.98 23.03
C ASN A 19 11.41 5.85 21.79
N LEU A 20 11.61 7.18 21.86
CA LEU A 20 11.41 8.09 20.72
C LEU A 20 12.17 7.66 19.46
N PRO A 21 13.48 7.29 19.51
CA PRO A 21 14.20 6.87 18.31
C PRO A 21 13.60 5.61 17.66
N ARG A 22 13.03 4.71 18.48
CA ARG A 22 12.38 3.48 18.00
C ARG A 22 11.04 3.78 17.34
N ALA A 23 10.26 4.68 17.93
CA ALA A 23 8.99 5.14 17.38
C ALA A 23 9.19 5.88 16.06
N ASP A 24 10.17 6.80 16.01
CA ASP A 24 10.49 7.58 14.81
C ASP A 24 10.95 6.67 13.67
N LYS A 25 11.86 5.71 13.94
CA LYS A 25 12.30 4.75 12.93
C LYS A 25 11.13 3.93 12.36
N SER A 26 10.23 3.48 13.23
CA SER A 26 9.02 2.73 12.82
C SER A 26 8.11 3.59 11.94
N ALA A 27 7.85 4.83 12.35
CA ALA A 27 7.03 5.77 11.60
C ALA A 27 7.63 6.09 10.22
N VAL A 28 8.93 6.42 10.15
CA VAL A 28 9.63 6.72 8.90
C VAL A 28 9.61 5.51 7.96
N THR A 29 9.86 4.31 8.48
CA THR A 29 9.82 3.08 7.66
C THR A 29 8.42 2.84 7.08
N GLY A 30 7.37 3.01 7.89
CA GLY A 30 5.98 2.87 7.42
C GLY A 30 5.60 3.93 6.38
N ILE A 31 6.04 5.18 6.57
CA ILE A 31 5.81 6.28 5.62
C ILE A 31 6.54 6.00 4.29
N CYS A 32 7.83 5.64 4.35
CA CYS A 32 8.62 5.32 3.16
C CYS A 32 8.03 4.14 2.39
N LEU A 33 7.63 3.07 3.09
CA LEU A 33 6.99 1.93 2.45
C LEU A 33 5.67 2.32 1.77
N THR A 34 4.84 3.13 2.44
CA THR A 34 3.58 3.63 1.88
C THR A 34 3.81 4.47 0.63
N ALA A 35 4.79 5.37 0.67
CA ALA A 35 5.17 6.21 -0.47
C ALA A 35 5.68 5.36 -1.64
N LEU A 36 6.51 4.35 -1.37
CA LEU A 36 7.02 3.44 -2.38
C LEU A 36 5.90 2.67 -3.08
N ILE A 37 4.97 2.08 -2.32
CA ILE A 37 3.81 1.36 -2.89
C ILE A 37 3.00 2.29 -3.79
N ARG A 38 2.72 3.52 -3.35
CA ARG A 38 2.02 4.52 -4.18
C ARG A 38 2.77 4.86 -5.46
N ALA A 39 4.09 5.04 -5.39
CA ALA A 39 4.90 5.32 -6.56
C ALA A 39 4.88 4.16 -7.57
N LEU A 40 4.99 2.92 -7.09
CA LEU A 40 4.92 1.73 -7.94
C LEU A 40 3.54 1.56 -8.59
N LEU A 41 2.46 1.71 -7.83
CA LEU A 41 1.10 1.64 -8.36
C LEU A 41 0.81 2.75 -9.38
N PHE A 42 1.29 3.97 -9.10
CA PHE A 42 1.20 5.08 -10.05
C PHE A 42 1.94 4.75 -11.35
N LEU A 43 3.17 4.26 -11.26
CA LEU A 43 3.97 3.91 -12.43
C LEU A 43 3.35 2.76 -13.23
N ALA A 44 2.74 1.78 -12.57
CA ALA A 44 2.00 0.70 -13.22
C ALA A 44 0.79 1.23 -14.00
N ALA A 45 -0.04 2.07 -13.36
CA ALA A 45 -1.18 2.70 -14.03
C ALA A 45 -0.75 3.60 -15.20
N PHE A 46 0.29 4.40 -14.98
CA PHE A 46 0.87 5.25 -16.03
C PHE A 46 1.40 4.42 -17.20
N GLY A 47 2.10 3.32 -16.94
CA GLY A 47 2.61 2.42 -17.99
C GLY A 47 1.49 1.80 -18.82
N VAL A 48 0.42 1.33 -18.18
CA VAL A 48 -0.78 0.79 -18.85
C VAL A 48 -1.41 1.84 -19.75
N ILE A 49 -1.64 3.06 -19.24
CA ILE A 49 -2.22 4.15 -20.02
C ILE A 49 -1.28 4.58 -21.16
N SER A 50 0.02 4.69 -20.91
CA SER A 50 1.03 5.10 -21.90
C SER A 50 1.19 4.10 -23.04
N MET A 51 0.86 2.82 -22.83
CA MET A 51 0.81 1.80 -23.88
C MET A 51 -0.52 1.81 -24.66
N GLY A 52 -1.47 2.68 -24.30
CA GLY A 52 -2.76 2.83 -24.97
C GLY A 52 -3.84 1.87 -24.46
N PHE A 53 -3.63 1.16 -23.36
CA PHE A 53 -4.67 0.33 -22.75
C PHE A 53 -5.70 1.18 -22.04
N SER A 54 -6.98 0.86 -22.22
CA SER A 54 -8.07 1.48 -21.48
C SER A 54 -8.20 0.88 -20.07
N ILE A 55 -8.60 1.72 -19.13
CA ILE A 55 -8.94 1.30 -17.76
C ILE A 55 -10.46 1.16 -17.69
N ASP A 56 -10.95 0.09 -17.05
CA ASP A 56 -12.38 -0.07 -16.79
C ASP A 56 -12.80 0.82 -15.61
N ASP A 57 -13.81 1.66 -15.82
CA ASP A 57 -14.33 2.57 -14.79
C ASP A 57 -15.01 1.82 -13.64
N ALA A 58 -15.49 0.59 -13.86
CA ALA A 58 -16.13 -0.21 -12.81
C ALA A 58 -15.12 -0.71 -11.76
N ASN A 59 -13.89 -1.02 -12.18
CA ASN A 59 -12.82 -1.43 -11.27
C ASN A 59 -11.43 -1.01 -11.78
N PRO A 60 -11.10 0.30 -11.71
CA PRO A 60 -9.86 0.84 -12.27
C PRO A 60 -8.58 0.14 -11.76
N PRO A 61 -8.45 -0.16 -10.45
CA PRO A 61 -7.25 -0.83 -9.94
C PRO A 61 -7.11 -2.25 -10.47
N ALA A 62 -8.19 -3.04 -10.54
CA ALA A 62 -8.12 -4.40 -11.05
C ALA A 62 -7.72 -4.42 -12.54
N SER A 63 -8.23 -3.48 -13.33
CA SER A 63 -7.89 -3.35 -14.75
C SER A 63 -6.43 -3.00 -14.97
N VAL A 64 -5.81 -2.16 -14.12
CA VAL A 64 -4.37 -1.88 -14.21
C VAL A 64 -3.56 -3.17 -14.04
N PHE A 65 -3.88 -3.97 -13.02
CA PHE A 65 -3.19 -5.25 -12.79
C PHE A 65 -3.47 -6.26 -13.90
N GLN A 66 -4.70 -6.32 -14.40
CA GLN A 66 -5.10 -7.21 -15.48
C GLN A 66 -4.45 -6.82 -16.81
N ASN A 67 -4.37 -5.54 -17.15
CA ASN A 67 -3.68 -5.08 -18.36
C ASN A 67 -2.17 -5.29 -18.27
N ALA A 68 -1.58 -5.16 -17.08
CA ALA A 68 -0.15 -5.36 -16.87
C ALA A 68 0.30 -6.84 -16.96
N ALA A 69 -0.51 -7.78 -16.46
CA ALA A 69 -0.11 -9.20 -16.34
C ALA A 69 -1.22 -10.23 -16.68
N GLY A 70 -2.26 -9.81 -17.39
CA GLY A 70 -3.41 -10.65 -17.74
C GLY A 70 -4.20 -11.14 -16.53
N ASN A 71 -4.84 -12.31 -16.68
CA ASN A 71 -5.61 -12.94 -15.60
C ASN A 71 -4.79 -13.25 -14.34
N VAL A 72 -3.47 -13.40 -14.46
CA VAL A 72 -2.58 -13.59 -13.30
C VAL A 72 -2.56 -12.31 -12.46
N GLY A 73 -2.39 -11.14 -13.12
CA GLY A 73 -2.45 -9.85 -12.44
C GLY A 73 -3.79 -9.61 -11.75
N TYR A 74 -4.90 -9.96 -12.40
CA TYR A 74 -6.24 -9.85 -11.81
C TYR A 74 -6.39 -10.69 -10.52
N ARG A 75 -5.88 -11.93 -10.52
CA ARG A 75 -5.89 -12.79 -9.32
C ARG A 75 -4.99 -12.26 -8.20
N ILE A 76 -3.80 -11.75 -8.56
CA ILE A 76 -2.88 -11.12 -7.60
C ILE A 76 -3.55 -9.91 -6.94
N PHE A 77 -4.22 -9.06 -7.72
CA PHE A 77 -4.99 -7.94 -7.18
C PHE A 77 -6.02 -8.41 -6.15
N GLY A 78 -6.77 -9.47 -6.45
CA GLY A 78 -7.73 -10.06 -5.50
C GLY A 78 -7.08 -10.53 -4.20
N ILE A 79 -5.94 -11.21 -4.27
CA ILE A 79 -5.19 -11.65 -3.08
C ILE A 79 -4.71 -10.45 -2.25
N VAL A 80 -4.15 -9.43 -2.91
CA VAL A 80 -3.67 -8.20 -2.25
C VAL A 80 -4.81 -7.49 -1.53
N MET A 81 -5.96 -7.32 -2.18
CA MET A 81 -7.14 -6.69 -1.59
C MET A 81 -7.69 -7.51 -0.41
N TRP A 82 -7.70 -8.83 -0.53
CA TRP A 82 -8.11 -9.72 0.57
C TRP A 82 -7.17 -9.62 1.77
N SER A 83 -5.85 -9.66 1.56
CA SER A 83 -4.86 -9.47 2.63
C SER A 83 -4.95 -8.08 3.29
N ALA A 84 -5.19 -7.04 2.49
CA ALA A 84 -5.38 -5.68 2.99
C ALA A 84 -6.64 -5.58 3.88
N ALA A 85 -7.74 -6.23 3.49
CA ALA A 85 -8.98 -6.23 4.27
C ALA A 85 -8.84 -6.94 5.63
N ILE A 86 -7.92 -7.90 5.77
CA ILE A 86 -7.67 -8.59 7.05
C ILE A 86 -6.80 -7.73 8.00
N THR A 87 -5.91 -6.90 7.45
CA THR A 87 -4.87 -6.21 8.24
C THR A 87 -5.26 -4.78 8.61
N SER A 88 -6.18 -4.17 7.86
CA SER A 88 -6.67 -2.80 8.07
C SER A 88 -7.90 -2.75 8.96
#